data_AF-A0A8S8X796-F1
#
_entry.id   AF-A0A8S8X796-F1
#
_cell.length_a   1.000
_cell.length_b   1.000
_cell.length_c   1.000
_cell.angle_alpha   90.00
_cell.angle_beta   90.00
_cell.angle_gamma   90.00
#
_symmetry.space_group_name_H-M   'P 1'
#
loop_
_entity.id
_entity.type
_entity.pdbx_description
1 polymer ?
#
loop_
_entity_poly.entity_id
_entity_poly.type
_entity_poly.pdbx_seq_one_letter_code
_entity_poly.pdbx_strand_id
1 'polypeptide(L)'
;MGFVLAGLTLWALRLFEVGGLAPVVIGQALFTLCYGFLLRAFATTLRAGQEPLITNIARRVRGTVLPPDINRYTRNVTLLWVAVFAAQLVLSVALLLLAPLAWWAAFVTWISPLSVVLVFALEFVVRRILLRHHPRDRLRDLAKVLRMTLAEAGK
;
A
#
# COMPACT_ATOMS: atom_id res chain seq x y z
N MET A 1 -10.66 3.93 23.31
CA MET A 1 -10.16 4.29 21.97
C MET A 1 -10.13 5.81 21.75
N GLY A 2 -11.21 6.56 22.04
CA GLY A 2 -11.30 8.01 21.75
C GLY A 2 -10.25 8.91 22.43
N PHE A 3 -9.79 8.57 23.65
CA PHE A 3 -8.81 9.39 24.39
C PHE A 3 -7.42 9.42 23.74
N VAL A 4 -7.01 8.34 23.09
CA VAL A 4 -5.71 8.28 22.38
C VAL A 4 -5.78 9.10 21.09
N LEU A 5 -6.94 9.09 20.42
CA LEU A 5 -7.18 9.86 19.19
C LEU A 5 -7.25 11.37 19.47
N ALA A 6 -7.95 11.75 20.54
CA ALA A 6 -7.97 13.13 21.01
C ALA A 6 -6.58 13.57 21.49
N GLY A 7 -5.87 12.70 22.22
CA GLY A 7 -4.52 12.98 22.71
C GLY A 7 -3.50 13.23 21.61
N LEU A 8 -3.48 12.42 20.54
CA LEU A 8 -2.58 12.59 19.40
C LEU A 8 -2.89 13.86 18.60
N THR A 9 -4.17 14.19 18.44
CA THR A 9 -4.60 15.42 17.75
C THR A 9 -4.24 16.66 18.56
N LEU A 10 -4.48 16.64 19.88
CA LEU A 10 -4.13 17.73 20.80
C LEU A 10 -2.62 17.88 20.96
N TRP A 11 -1.87 16.78 20.96
CA TRP A 11 -0.41 16.81 20.99
C TRP A 11 0.16 17.42 19.70
N ALA A 12 -0.37 17.04 18.54
CA ALA A 12 0.00 17.64 17.26
C ALA A 12 -0.32 19.14 17.25
N LEU A 13 -1.52 19.53 17.68
CA LEU A 13 -1.93 20.95 17.80
C LEU A 13 -1.00 21.75 18.73
N ARG A 14 -0.62 21.19 19.88
CA ARG A 14 0.36 21.81 20.78
C ARG A 14 1.74 22.00 20.14
N LEU A 15 2.20 21.03 19.35
CA LEU A 15 3.45 21.16 18.60
C LEU A 15 3.42 22.34 17.62
N PHE A 16 2.27 22.60 17.00
CA PHE A 16 2.08 23.75 16.12
C PHE A 16 1.96 25.07 16.88
N GLU A 17 1.29 25.10 18.04
CA GLU A 17 1.19 26.31 18.88
C GLU A 17 2.55 26.76 19.43
N VAL A 18 3.41 25.83 19.84
CA VAL A 18 4.73 26.15 20.42
C VAL A 18 5.79 26.43 19.34
N GLY A 19 5.68 25.80 18.18
CA GLY A 19 6.70 25.88 17.12
C GLY A 19 6.41 26.87 15.98
N GLY A 20 5.23 27.50 15.94
CA GLY A 20 4.84 28.42 14.86
C GLY A 20 4.74 27.72 13.50
N LEU A 21 5.26 28.35 12.43
CA LEU A 21 5.16 27.81 11.07
C LEU A 21 6.14 26.66 10.77
N ALA A 22 7.23 26.53 11.53
CA ALA A 22 8.29 25.56 11.21
C ALA A 22 7.82 24.10 11.23
N PRO A 23 7.07 23.61 12.24
CA PRO A 23 6.55 22.23 12.24
C PRO A 23 5.57 21.98 11.08
N VAL A 24 4.81 23.00 10.66
CA VAL A 24 3.88 22.90 9.53
C VAL A 24 4.65 22.70 8.23
N VAL A 25 5.67 23.54 7.99
CA VAL A 25 6.52 23.45 6.79
C VAL A 25 7.26 22.12 6.75
N ILE A 26 7.85 21.70 7.87
CA ILE A 26 8.56 20.42 7.96
C ILE A 26 7.59 19.25 7.72
N GLY A 27 6.42 19.26 8.37
CA GLY A 27 5.41 18.23 8.20
C GLY A 27 4.91 18.13 6.75
N GLN A 28 4.61 19.27 6.12
CA GLN A 28 4.20 19.34 4.73
C GLN A 28 5.31 18.87 3.77
N ALA A 29 6.55 19.27 4.02
CA ALA A 29 7.69 18.86 3.21
C ALA A 29 7.91 17.35 3.29
N LEU A 30 7.93 16.77 4.50
CA LEU A 30 8.09 15.32 4.69
C LEU A 30 6.94 14.54 4.06
N PHE A 31 5.70 15.01 4.23
CA PHE A 31 4.52 14.42 3.59
C PHE A 31 4.66 14.42 2.07
N THR A 32 4.99 15.57 1.49
CA THR A 32 5.15 15.73 0.05
C THR A 32 6.27 14.88 -0.51
N LEU A 33 7.42 14.82 0.17
CA LEU A 33 8.55 13.99 -0.22
C LEU A 33 8.20 12.50 -0.20
N CYS A 34 7.55 12.02 0.87
CA CYS A 34 7.20 10.61 1.03
C CYS A 34 6.15 10.17 0.00
N TYR A 35 5.01 10.87 -0.05
CA TYR A 35 3.92 10.53 -0.97
C TYR A 35 4.27 10.82 -2.43
N GLY A 36 5.05 11.87 -2.71
CA GLY A 36 5.55 12.19 -4.05
C GLY A 36 6.57 11.17 -4.56
N PHE A 37 7.48 10.70 -3.70
CA PHE A 37 8.39 9.61 -4.04
C PHE A 37 7.63 8.32 -4.37
N LEU A 38 6.67 7.93 -3.52
CA LEU A 38 5.83 6.74 -3.75
C LEU A 38 5.00 6.87 -5.03
N LEU A 39 4.35 8.02 -5.24
CA LEU A 39 3.61 8.30 -6.47
C LEU A 39 4.49 8.13 -7.70
N ARG A 40 5.70 8.71 -7.69
CA ARG A 40 6.65 8.60 -8.80
C ARG A 40 7.10 7.16 -9.01
N ALA A 41 7.44 6.44 -7.95
CA ALA A 41 7.88 5.05 -8.03
C ALA A 41 6.79 4.15 -8.63
N PHE A 42 5.53 4.31 -8.24
CA PHE A 42 4.42 3.54 -8.80
C PHE A 42 4.08 3.98 -10.23
N ALA A 43 4.06 5.28 -10.51
CA ALA A 43 3.74 5.82 -11.83
C ALA A 43 4.79 5.45 -12.90
N THR A 44 6.08 5.37 -12.54
CA THR A 44 7.11 4.93 -13.51
C THR A 44 6.93 3.47 -13.91
N THR A 45 6.40 2.62 -13.03
CA THR A 45 6.10 1.21 -13.35
C THR A 45 4.87 1.00 -14.24
N LEU A 46 4.07 2.05 -14.48
CA LEU A 46 2.92 2.02 -15.40
C LEU A 46 3.28 2.28 -16.86
N ARG A 47 4.55 2.64 -17.15
CA ARG A 47 5.03 2.89 -18.52
C ARG A 47 4.97 1.62 -19.38
N ALA A 48 4.60 1.77 -20.65
CA ALA A 48 4.51 0.66 -21.60
C ALA A 48 5.88 -0.06 -21.72
N GLY A 49 5.88 -1.39 -21.54
CA GLY A 49 7.10 -2.21 -21.56
C GLY A 49 7.76 -2.45 -20.20
N GLN A 50 7.31 -1.80 -19.13
CA GLN A 50 7.78 -2.07 -17.76
C GLN A 50 6.86 -3.08 -17.06
N GLU A 51 7.45 -3.96 -16.25
CA GLU A 51 6.70 -4.85 -15.40
C GLU A 51 6.21 -4.10 -14.15
N PRO A 52 4.91 -4.17 -13.79
CA PRO A 52 4.41 -3.55 -12.57
C PRO A 52 5.17 -4.06 -11.35
N LEU A 53 5.49 -3.17 -10.40
CA LEU A 53 6.29 -3.51 -9.20
C LEU A 53 5.75 -4.74 -8.46
N ILE A 54 4.41 -4.80 -8.35
CA ILE A 54 3.70 -5.89 -7.70
C ILE A 54 3.86 -7.21 -8.48
N THR A 55 3.86 -7.17 -9.82
CA THR A 55 4.13 -8.35 -10.67
C THR A 55 5.57 -8.81 -10.50
N ASN A 56 6.55 -7.90 -10.44
CA ASN A 56 7.96 -8.24 -10.26
C ASN A 56 8.21 -8.89 -8.89
N ILE A 57 7.65 -8.34 -7.82
CA ILE A 57 7.70 -8.93 -6.47
C ILE A 57 7.00 -10.29 -6.46
N ALA A 58 5.79 -10.39 -7.04
CA ALA A 58 5.05 -11.65 -7.08
C ALA A 58 5.78 -12.73 -7.88
N ARG A 59 6.44 -12.37 -8.99
CA ARG A 59 7.25 -13.27 -9.81
C ARG A 59 8.47 -13.76 -9.06
N ARG A 60 9.20 -12.86 -8.39
CA ARG A 60 10.36 -13.22 -7.56
C ARG A 60 9.98 -14.15 -6.40
N VAL A 61 8.79 -13.98 -5.82
CA VAL A 61 8.30 -14.83 -4.72
C VAL A 61 7.74 -16.17 -5.20
N ARG A 62 7.08 -16.24 -6.38
CA ARG A 62 6.50 -17.48 -6.93
C ARG A 62 7.47 -18.33 -7.74
N GLY A 63 8.52 -17.75 -8.32
CA GLY A 63 9.47 -18.45 -9.18
C GLY A 63 8.90 -18.93 -10.52
N THR A 64 7.67 -18.54 -10.89
CA THR A 64 6.99 -18.97 -12.13
C THR A 64 6.39 -17.79 -12.91
N VAL A 65 6.20 -17.97 -14.22
CA VAL A 65 5.59 -16.99 -15.12
C VAL A 65 4.12 -16.79 -14.73
N LEU A 66 3.72 -15.55 -14.44
CA LEU A 66 2.33 -15.25 -14.05
C LEU A 66 1.40 -15.26 -15.28
N PRO A 67 0.18 -15.82 -15.16
CA PRO A 67 -0.83 -15.76 -16.21
C PRO A 67 -1.15 -14.32 -16.68
N PRO A 68 -1.49 -14.11 -17.96
CA PRO A 68 -1.77 -12.79 -18.53
C PRO A 68 -2.84 -11.98 -17.78
N ASP A 69 -3.82 -12.67 -17.19
CA ASP A 69 -4.91 -12.05 -16.42
C ASP A 69 -4.42 -11.36 -15.15
N ILE A 70 -3.35 -11.87 -14.54
CA ILE A 70 -2.74 -11.26 -13.35
C ILE A 70 -2.04 -9.94 -13.72
N ASN A 71 -1.56 -9.79 -14.95
CA ASN A 71 -0.85 -8.60 -15.38
C ASN A 71 -1.79 -7.38 -15.55
N ARG A 72 -3.04 -7.59 -16.01
CA ARG A 72 -4.06 -6.52 -16.04
C ARG A 72 -4.50 -6.14 -14.63
N TYR A 73 -4.67 -7.14 -13.76
CA TYR A 73 -5.04 -6.93 -12.37
C TYR A 73 -3.99 -6.09 -11.61
N THR A 74 -2.71 -6.45 -11.69
CA THR A 74 -1.64 -5.71 -11.01
C THR A 74 -1.47 -4.29 -11.54
N ARG A 75 -1.72 -4.07 -12.83
CA ARG A 75 -1.78 -2.72 -13.42
C ARG A 75 -2.91 -1.88 -12.84
N ASN A 76 -4.11 -2.44 -12.68
CA ASN A 76 -5.24 -1.74 -12.05
C ASN A 76 -4.96 -1.39 -10.58
N VAL A 77 -4.31 -2.29 -9.84
CA VAL A 77 -3.89 -2.03 -8.45
C VAL A 77 -2.82 -0.93 -8.41
N THR A 78 -1.90 -0.90 -9.37
CA THR A 78 -0.89 0.17 -9.46
C THR A 78 -1.53 1.52 -9.79
N LEU A 79 -2.53 1.55 -10.67
CA LEU A 79 -3.34 2.76 -10.92
C LEU A 79 -4.07 3.24 -9.67
N LEU A 80 -4.65 2.32 -8.88
CA LEU A 80 -5.30 2.66 -7.62
C LEU A 80 -4.32 3.33 -6.65
N TRP A 81 -3.11 2.75 -6.50
CA TRP A 81 -2.06 3.34 -5.66
C TRP A 81 -1.65 4.73 -6.14
N VAL A 82 -1.44 4.92 -7.44
CA VAL A 82 -1.16 6.24 -8.03
C VAL A 82 -2.27 7.24 -7.73
N ALA A 83 -3.53 6.85 -7.91
CA ALA A 83 -4.67 7.72 -7.65
C ALA A 83 -4.76 8.11 -6.16
N VAL A 84 -4.55 7.15 -5.24
CA VAL A 84 -4.57 7.39 -3.80
C VAL A 84 -3.44 8.33 -3.39
N PHE A 85 -2.21 8.09 -3.82
CA PHE A 85 -1.08 8.96 -3.49
C PHE A 85 -1.22 10.36 -4.08
N ALA A 86 -1.73 10.48 -5.32
CA ALA A 86 -2.02 11.77 -5.92
C ALA A 86 -3.12 12.52 -5.15
N ALA A 87 -4.23 11.84 -4.80
CA ALA A 87 -5.31 12.43 -4.01
C ALA A 87 -4.81 12.90 -2.64
N GLN A 88 -3.93 12.14 -2.00
CA GLN A 88 -3.32 12.49 -0.71
C GLN A 88 -2.50 13.78 -0.79
N LEU A 89 -1.66 13.93 -1.82
CA LEU A 89 -0.89 15.16 -2.05
C LEU A 89 -1.80 16.36 -2.31
N VAL A 90 -2.80 16.20 -3.17
CA VAL A 90 -3.75 17.27 -3.52
C VAL A 90 -4.56 17.70 -2.29
N LEU A 91 -5.10 16.74 -1.52
CA LEU A 91 -5.87 17.02 -0.31
C LEU A 91 -5.02 17.68 0.76
N SER A 92 -3.77 17.24 0.93
CA SER A 92 -2.84 17.87 1.88
C SER A 92 -2.61 19.35 1.55
N VAL A 93 -2.30 19.67 0.29
CA VAL A 93 -2.11 21.06 -0.15
C VAL A 93 -3.41 21.87 -0.05
N ALA A 94 -4.54 21.30 -0.47
CA ALA A 94 -5.84 21.97 -0.41
C ALA A 94 -6.25 22.31 1.02
N LEU A 95 -6.05 21.38 1.97
CA LEU A 95 -6.34 21.63 3.39
C LEU A 95 -5.42 22.70 3.97
N LEU A 96 -4.17 22.76 3.55
CA LEU A 96 -3.23 23.79 4.02
C LEU A 96 -3.61 25.19 3.52
N LEU A 97 -4.18 25.30 2.30
CA LEU A 97 -4.55 26.57 1.68
C LEU A 97 -5.95 27.05 2.04
N LEU A 98 -6.90 26.12 2.24
CA LEU A 98 -8.33 26.43 2.30
C LEU A 98 -8.96 26.14 3.67
N ALA A 99 -8.30 25.38 4.54
CA ALA A 99 -8.87 24.94 5.81
C ALA A 99 -8.02 25.37 7.02
N PRO A 100 -8.61 25.43 8.23
CA PRO A 100 -7.86 25.62 9.45
C PRO A 100 -6.75 24.56 9.62
N LEU A 101 -5.60 24.95 10.16
CA LEU A 101 -4.44 24.07 10.35
C LEU A 101 -4.77 22.77 11.12
N ALA A 102 -5.75 22.82 12.03
CA ALA A 102 -6.24 21.65 12.75
C ALA A 102 -6.78 20.54 11.83
N TRP A 103 -7.44 20.91 10.73
CA TRP A 103 -7.94 19.95 9.73
C TRP A 103 -6.81 19.31 8.95
N TRP A 104 -5.80 20.10 8.58
CA TRP A 104 -4.59 19.57 7.93
C TRP A 104 -3.83 18.61 8.86
N ALA A 105 -3.64 18.97 10.13
CA ALA A 105 -2.99 18.10 11.11
C ALA A 105 -3.78 16.79 11.31
N ALA A 106 -5.10 16.88 11.48
CA ALA A 106 -5.96 15.71 11.59
C ALA A 106 -5.91 14.81 10.34
N PHE A 107 -5.85 15.41 9.15
CA PHE A 107 -5.73 14.67 7.90
C PHE A 107 -4.42 13.87 7.83
N VAL A 108 -3.28 14.52 8.09
CA VAL A 108 -1.95 13.87 8.03
C VAL A 108 -1.83 12.77 9.09
N THR A 109 -2.37 12.98 10.29
CA THR A 109 -2.28 12.00 11.40
C THR A 109 -3.26 10.83 11.25
N TRP A 110 -4.46 11.05 10.70
CA TRP A 110 -5.53 10.05 10.73
C TRP A 110 -5.94 9.55 9.36
N ILE A 111 -6.43 10.47 8.53
CA ILE A 111 -7.06 10.11 7.24
C ILE A 111 -6.02 9.52 6.31
N SER A 112 -4.83 10.10 6.30
CA SER A 112 -3.75 9.66 5.44
C SER A 112 -3.32 8.22 5.73
N PRO A 113 -2.90 7.83 6.95
CA PRO A 113 -2.55 6.45 7.24
C PRO A 113 -3.75 5.50 7.15
N LEU A 114 -4.96 5.94 7.52
CA LEU A 114 -6.17 5.12 7.38
C LEU A 114 -6.43 4.75 5.92
N SER A 115 -6.25 5.68 4.98
CA SER A 115 -6.43 5.40 3.56
C SER A 115 -5.42 4.35 3.06
N VAL A 116 -4.17 4.41 3.51
CA VAL A 116 -3.13 3.44 3.16
C VAL A 116 -3.50 2.06 3.69
N VAL A 117 -3.93 1.98 4.95
CA VAL A 117 -4.40 0.73 5.57
C VAL A 117 -5.59 0.16 4.80
N LEU A 118 -6.54 1.00 4.39
CA LEU A 118 -7.72 0.58 3.65
C LEU A 118 -7.37 0.00 2.28
N VAL A 119 -6.44 0.64 1.56
CA VAL A 119 -5.97 0.14 0.26
C VAL A 119 -5.22 -1.19 0.43
N PHE A 120 -4.38 -1.32 1.45
CA PHE A 120 -3.74 -2.62 1.77
C PHE A 120 -4.74 -3.70 2.14
N ALA A 121 -5.77 -3.37 2.93
CA ALA A 121 -6.83 -4.30 3.28
C ALA A 121 -7.61 -4.74 2.03
N LEU A 122 -7.95 -3.81 1.15
CA LEU A 122 -8.59 -4.11 -0.13
C LEU A 122 -7.70 -5.01 -0.98
N GLU A 123 -6.41 -4.70 -1.11
CA GLU A 123 -5.47 -5.54 -1.85
C GLU A 123 -5.37 -6.95 -1.24
N PHE A 124 -5.35 -7.05 0.09
CA PHE A 124 -5.31 -8.34 0.79
C PHE A 124 -6.58 -9.16 0.56
N VAL A 125 -7.76 -8.52 0.65
CA VAL A 125 -9.04 -9.17 0.39
C VAL A 125 -9.11 -9.64 -1.06
N VAL A 126 -8.76 -8.79 -2.02
CA VAL A 126 -8.79 -9.15 -3.44
C VAL A 126 -7.78 -10.25 -3.73
N ARG A 127 -6.57 -10.20 -3.15
CA ARG A 127 -5.60 -11.31 -3.20
C ARG A 127 -6.21 -12.58 -2.62
N ARG A 128 -6.88 -12.53 -1.47
CA ARG A 128 -7.51 -13.70 -0.83
C ARG A 128 -8.65 -14.28 -1.65
N ILE A 129 -9.43 -13.45 -2.36
CA ILE A 129 -10.52 -13.89 -3.24
C ILE A 129 -9.97 -14.47 -4.56
N LEU A 130 -9.01 -13.78 -5.19
CA LEU A 130 -8.43 -14.18 -6.47
C LEU A 130 -7.52 -15.41 -6.32
N LEU A 131 -6.72 -15.48 -5.26
CA LEU A 131 -5.87 -16.63 -4.92
C LEU A 131 -6.62 -17.75 -4.20
N ARG A 132 -7.90 -17.57 -3.87
CA ARG A 132 -8.75 -18.64 -3.32
C ARG A 132 -8.89 -19.83 -4.27
N HIS A 133 -8.54 -19.66 -5.55
CA HIS A 133 -8.48 -20.73 -6.55
C HIS A 133 -7.12 -21.46 -6.63
N HIS A 134 -6.07 -21.03 -5.91
CA HIS A 134 -4.82 -21.81 -5.75
C HIS A 134 -4.38 -22.10 -4.29
N PRO A 135 -5.20 -22.73 -3.42
CA PRO A 135 -4.77 -23.20 -2.10
C PRO A 135 -4.68 -24.74 -1.98
N ARG A 136 -4.77 -25.52 -3.08
CA ARG A 136 -4.83 -27.00 -3.00
C ARG A 136 -3.71 -27.79 -3.68
N ASP A 137 -2.88 -27.16 -4.51
CA ASP A 137 -1.89 -27.93 -5.28
C ASP A 137 -0.69 -28.31 -4.41
N ARG A 138 -0.23 -27.41 -3.53
CA ARG A 138 1.00 -27.63 -2.75
C ARG A 138 0.94 -28.80 -1.75
N LEU A 139 -0.21 -29.08 -1.14
CA LEU A 139 -0.37 -30.21 -0.21
C LEU A 139 -0.59 -31.54 -0.95
N ARG A 140 -1.27 -31.51 -2.09
CA ARG A 140 -1.49 -32.71 -2.91
C ARG A 140 -0.22 -33.10 -3.65
N ASP A 141 0.54 -32.13 -4.15
CA ASP A 141 1.84 -32.35 -4.81
C ASP A 141 2.87 -32.86 -3.80
N LEU A 142 2.91 -32.31 -2.59
CA LEU A 142 3.77 -32.83 -1.52
C LEU A 142 3.38 -34.26 -1.14
N ALA A 143 2.09 -34.56 -1.02
CA ALA A 143 1.60 -35.92 -0.78
C ALA A 143 1.93 -36.88 -1.94
N LYS A 144 1.90 -36.39 -3.20
CA LYS A 144 2.27 -37.18 -4.38
C LYS A 144 3.77 -37.47 -4.40
N VAL A 145 4.60 -36.48 -4.10
CA VAL A 145 6.06 -36.63 -4.03
C VAL A 145 6.46 -37.54 -2.88
N LEU A 146 5.88 -37.39 -1.68
CA LEU A 146 6.10 -38.29 -0.55
C LEU A 146 5.72 -39.74 -0.87
N ARG A 147 4.59 -39.94 -1.55
CA ARG A 147 4.17 -41.29 -2.00
C ARG A 147 5.14 -41.88 -3.02
N MET A 148 5.67 -41.07 -3.92
CA MET A 148 6.68 -41.52 -4.88
C MET A 148 8.00 -41.88 -4.19
N THR A 149 8.50 -41.04 -3.27
CA THR A 149 9.73 -41.32 -2.52
C THR A 149 9.61 -42.55 -1.61
N LEU A 150 8.44 -42.77 -1.00
CA LEU A 150 8.20 -43.96 -0.17
C LEU A 150 8.06 -45.25 -1.00
N ALA A 151 7.58 -45.16 -2.24
CA ALA A 151 7.50 -46.30 -3.15
C ALA A 151 8.88 -46.68 -3.73
N GLU A 152 9.78 -45.72 -3.89
CA GLU A 152 11.16 -45.94 -4.33
C GLU A 152 12.06 -46.47 -3.20
N ALA A 153 11.85 -46.03 -1.96
CA ALA A 153 12.62 -46.50 -0.79
C ALA A 153 12.21 -47.91 -0.29
N GLY A 154 11.14 -48.49 -0.86
CA GLY A 154 10.64 -49.83 -0.52
C GLY A 154 11.00 -50.93 -1.52
N LYS A 155 11.83 -50.63 -2.53
CA LYS A 155 12.42 -51.60 -3.46
C LYS A 155 13.91 -51.77 -3.15
#